data_AF-A0A1R3T6H6-F1
#
_entry.id   AF-A0A1R3T6H6-F1
#
_cell.length_a   1.000
_cell.length_b   1.000
_cell.length_c   1.000
_cell.angle_alpha   90.00
_cell.angle_beta   90.00
_cell.angle_gamma   90.00
#
_symmetry.space_group_name_H-M   'P 1'
#
loop_
_entity.id
_entity.type
_entity.pdbx_description
1 polymer ?
#
loop_
_entity_poly.entity_id
_entity_poly.type
_entity_poly.pdbx_seq_one_letter_code
_entity_poly.pdbx_strand_id
1 'polypeptide(L)'
;MNAQMAYLLGMVLGNGEIQRNATETTITIEIPHKNLRDDEGLEVSIYVKSSLADIRNVIEPLIGNTLPITQTDRATQISFTKSNEDYTMREIVRFIGGGVHHSTMKMNDELFRISPDEKKELLRGVADVTGYIRRSNMAYGQEGMHRVYIEIPGNWQFVIDVANMLKSLDIPVQTIDFGHPNFRDSNLKKYNEGKHNYWQKEHQVKIFANEFLPIGFNIVHKQRALQNYAEELLDYVDENKTHKFYWEKQVRIRKKPIHPMENSEILPDIIRGKHFDSWTQLAEILGYGK
;
A
#
# COMPACT_ATOMS: atom_id res chain seq x y z
N MET A 1 -16.15 -14.64 -0.22
CA MET A 1 -16.08 -13.73 -1.38
C MET A 1 -15.51 -14.57 -2.52
N ASN A 2 -14.98 -14.04 -3.61
CA ASN A 2 -14.11 -14.81 -4.50
C ASN A 2 -12.78 -14.07 -4.71
N ALA A 3 -11.78 -14.77 -5.23
CA ALA A 3 -10.44 -14.25 -5.48
C ALA A 3 -10.46 -12.96 -6.33
N GLN A 4 -11.26 -12.95 -7.40
CA GLN A 4 -11.35 -11.79 -8.29
C GLN A 4 -11.89 -10.55 -7.55
N MET A 5 -12.93 -10.72 -6.74
CA MET A 5 -13.57 -9.62 -5.99
C MET A 5 -12.59 -9.10 -4.93
N ALA A 6 -11.85 -9.99 -4.27
CA ALA A 6 -10.82 -9.61 -3.31
C ALA A 6 -9.74 -8.76 -3.99
N TYR A 7 -9.23 -9.19 -5.15
CA TYR A 7 -8.27 -8.43 -5.94
C TYR A 7 -8.80 -7.05 -6.34
N LEU A 8 -10.03 -6.98 -6.88
CA LEU A 8 -10.67 -5.71 -7.26
C LEU A 8 -10.82 -4.77 -6.06
N LEU A 9 -11.28 -5.27 -4.91
CA LEU A 9 -11.37 -4.49 -3.68
C LEU A 9 -10.01 -3.95 -3.25
N GLY A 10 -8.96 -4.76 -3.36
CA GLY A 10 -7.59 -4.32 -3.09
C GLY A 10 -7.18 -3.13 -3.95
N MET A 11 -7.46 -3.20 -5.26
CA MET A 11 -7.17 -2.11 -6.18
C MET A 11 -7.97 -0.83 -5.85
N VAL A 12 -9.26 -0.97 -5.51
CA VAL A 12 -10.12 0.17 -5.12
C VAL A 12 -9.65 0.80 -3.81
N LEU A 13 -9.36 -0.02 -2.79
CA LEU A 13 -8.85 0.47 -1.50
C LEU A 13 -7.50 1.17 -1.64
N GLY A 14 -6.63 0.65 -2.52
CA GLY A 14 -5.29 1.18 -2.73
C GLY A 14 -5.28 2.54 -3.43
N ASN A 15 -5.99 2.69 -4.55
CA ASN A 15 -5.96 3.93 -5.33
C ASN A 15 -7.25 4.18 -6.13
N GLY A 16 -8.40 3.92 -5.50
CA GLY A 16 -9.72 4.11 -6.09
C GLY A 16 -10.41 5.42 -5.70
N GLU A 17 -11.33 5.83 -6.58
CA GLU A 17 -12.29 6.91 -6.40
C GLU A 17 -13.69 6.44 -6.82
N ILE A 18 -14.72 6.87 -6.09
CA ILE A 18 -16.11 6.52 -6.34
C ILE A 18 -16.92 7.79 -6.58
N GLN A 19 -17.58 7.82 -7.72
CA GLN A 19 -18.51 8.87 -8.11
C GLN A 19 -19.91 8.27 -8.23
N ARG A 20 -20.80 8.63 -7.30
CA ARG A 20 -22.17 8.15 -7.27
C ARG A 20 -23.13 9.25 -7.68
N ASN A 21 -23.95 8.96 -8.69
CA ASN A 21 -25.05 9.81 -9.11
C ASN A 21 -26.41 9.18 -8.70
N ALA A 22 -27.52 9.73 -9.18
CA ALA A 22 -28.86 9.29 -8.79
C ALA A 22 -29.13 7.81 -9.09
N THR A 23 -28.63 7.29 -10.21
CA THR A 23 -28.97 5.95 -10.73
C THR A 23 -27.78 5.01 -10.83
N GLU A 24 -26.56 5.54 -10.90
CA GLU A 24 -25.35 4.80 -11.20
C GLU A 24 -24.19 5.21 -10.30
N THR A 25 -23.25 4.28 -10.14
CA THR A 25 -21.97 4.51 -9.47
C THR A 25 -20.85 4.16 -10.44
N THR A 26 -19.88 5.07 -10.55
CA THR A 26 -18.63 4.89 -11.29
C THR A 26 -17.50 4.70 -10.31
N ILE A 27 -16.70 3.65 -10.52
CA ILE A 27 -15.46 3.41 -9.80
C ILE A 27 -14.31 3.65 -10.76
N THR A 28 -13.36 4.49 -10.37
CA THR A 28 -12.12 4.74 -11.10
C THR A 28 -10.94 4.31 -10.24
N ILE A 29 -10.00 3.58 -10.83
CA ILE A 29 -8.80 3.07 -10.19
C ILE A 29 -7.60 3.57 -10.99
N GLU A 30 -6.64 4.17 -10.30
CA GLU A 30 -5.44 4.70 -10.95
C GLU A 30 -4.20 3.84 -10.66
N ILE A 31 -3.41 3.58 -11.70
CA ILE A 31 -2.11 2.90 -11.64
C ILE A 31 -1.04 3.92 -12.06
N PRO A 32 -0.32 4.53 -11.12
CA PRO A 32 0.65 5.58 -11.41
C PRO A 32 1.93 5.06 -12.08
N HIS A 33 2.41 5.74 -13.11
CA HIS A 33 3.71 5.50 -13.77
C HIS A 33 4.83 6.27 -13.06
N LYS A 34 5.08 5.96 -11.78
CA LYS A 34 5.94 6.78 -10.90
C LYS A 34 7.39 6.92 -11.40
N ASN A 35 7.92 5.90 -12.07
CA ASN A 35 9.17 5.99 -12.82
C ASN A 35 8.85 5.87 -14.31
N LEU A 36 9.53 6.62 -15.16
CA LEU A 36 9.41 6.46 -16.61
C LEU A 36 10.11 5.18 -17.10
N ARG A 37 11.13 4.74 -16.36
CA ARG A 37 11.93 3.55 -16.65
C ARG A 37 12.17 2.73 -15.38
N ASP A 38 12.25 1.42 -15.50
CA ASP A 38 12.68 0.54 -14.42
C ASP A 38 14.22 0.49 -14.29
N ASP A 39 14.71 -0.35 -13.37
CA ASP A 39 16.14 -0.51 -13.10
C ASP A 39 16.93 -1.18 -14.26
N GLU A 40 16.25 -1.73 -15.27
CA GLU A 40 16.83 -2.28 -16.50
C GLU A 40 16.77 -1.28 -17.67
N GLY A 41 16.28 -0.05 -17.42
CA GLY A 41 16.17 1.02 -18.42
C GLY A 41 14.95 0.89 -19.35
N LEU A 42 14.03 0.01 -18.99
CA LEU A 42 12.87 -0.45 -19.74
C LEU A 42 11.67 0.48 -19.41
N GLU A 43 10.84 0.88 -20.40
CA GLU A 43 9.78 1.90 -20.19
C GLU A 43 8.54 1.38 -19.44
N VAL A 44 8.21 2.00 -18.31
CA VAL A 44 7.14 1.55 -17.40
C VAL A 44 5.75 1.57 -18.06
N SER A 45 5.47 2.56 -18.91
CA SER A 45 4.19 2.69 -19.63
C SER A 45 3.90 1.49 -20.54
N ILE A 46 4.94 0.91 -21.16
CA ILE A 46 4.85 -0.29 -22.00
C ILE A 46 4.47 -1.51 -21.15
N TYR A 47 4.99 -1.62 -19.93
CA TYR A 47 4.68 -2.76 -19.05
C TYR A 47 3.34 -2.68 -18.36
N VAL A 48 2.92 -1.47 -18.00
CA VAL A 48 1.56 -1.31 -17.50
C VAL A 48 0.60 -1.76 -18.58
N LYS A 49 0.84 -1.35 -19.85
CA LYS A 49 0.06 -1.80 -21.01
C LYS A 49 0.05 -3.31 -21.19
N SER A 50 1.18 -4.00 -21.02
CA SER A 50 1.22 -5.48 -21.10
C SER A 50 0.46 -6.15 -19.96
N SER A 51 0.45 -5.53 -18.76
CA SER A 51 -0.23 -6.07 -17.57
C SER A 51 -1.73 -5.79 -17.57
N LEU A 52 -2.23 -4.90 -18.45
CA LEU A 52 -3.68 -4.64 -18.56
C LEU A 52 -4.46 -5.87 -19.00
N ALA A 53 -3.84 -6.76 -19.79
CA ALA A 53 -4.48 -8.02 -20.18
C ALA A 53 -4.75 -8.89 -18.93
N ASP A 54 -3.77 -9.02 -18.04
CA ASP A 54 -3.89 -9.80 -16.81
C ASP A 54 -4.93 -9.19 -15.87
N ILE A 55 -4.91 -7.86 -15.71
CA ILE A 55 -5.90 -7.14 -14.89
C ILE A 55 -7.32 -7.31 -15.46
N ARG A 56 -7.48 -7.20 -16.78
CA ARG A 56 -8.78 -7.42 -17.46
C ARG A 56 -9.30 -8.82 -17.23
N ASN A 57 -8.45 -9.83 -17.39
CA ASN A 57 -8.83 -11.23 -17.18
C ASN A 57 -9.36 -11.49 -15.76
N VAL A 58 -8.91 -10.73 -14.77
CA VAL A 58 -9.41 -10.81 -13.39
C VAL A 58 -10.70 -10.01 -13.18
N ILE A 59 -10.78 -8.77 -13.71
CA ILE A 59 -11.88 -7.84 -13.39
C ILE A 59 -13.09 -8.01 -14.32
N GLU A 60 -12.89 -8.19 -15.62
CA GLU A 60 -13.98 -8.25 -16.62
C GLU A 60 -15.06 -9.30 -16.30
N PRO A 61 -14.72 -10.52 -15.81
CA PRO A 61 -15.73 -11.50 -15.40
C PRO A 61 -16.65 -11.03 -14.26
N LEU A 62 -16.18 -10.12 -13.38
CA LEU A 62 -16.99 -9.58 -12.28
C LEU A 62 -17.92 -8.45 -12.71
N ILE A 63 -17.43 -7.62 -13.63
CA ILE A 63 -18.19 -6.46 -14.08
C ILE A 63 -19.17 -6.81 -15.21
N GLY A 64 -18.95 -7.94 -15.90
CA GLY A 64 -19.82 -8.44 -16.96
C GLY A 64 -19.75 -7.63 -18.26
N ASN A 65 -18.75 -6.75 -18.39
CA ASN A 65 -18.54 -5.85 -19.52
C ASN A 65 -17.04 -5.63 -19.75
N THR A 66 -16.67 -5.13 -20.92
CA THR A 66 -15.30 -4.73 -21.23
C THR A 66 -14.87 -3.56 -20.34
N LEU A 67 -13.66 -3.62 -19.81
CA LEU A 67 -13.11 -2.58 -18.92
C LEU A 67 -12.54 -1.42 -19.77
N PRO A 68 -13.17 -0.23 -19.80
CA PRO A 68 -12.57 0.92 -20.46
C PRO A 68 -11.30 1.32 -19.69
N ILE A 69 -10.19 1.38 -20.43
CA ILE A 69 -8.88 1.76 -19.90
C ILE A 69 -8.42 3.00 -20.64
N THR A 70 -8.11 4.04 -19.89
CA THR A 70 -7.51 5.28 -20.39
C THR A 70 -6.08 5.36 -19.89
N GLN A 71 -5.13 5.61 -20.77
CA GLN A 71 -3.73 5.74 -20.39
C GLN A 71 -3.22 7.14 -20.71
N THR A 72 -2.48 7.71 -19.78
CA THR A 72 -1.69 8.93 -19.95
C THR A 72 -0.21 8.60 -19.73
N ASP A 73 0.68 9.57 -19.98
CA ASP A 73 2.11 9.39 -19.70
C ASP A 73 2.38 9.12 -18.21
N ARG A 74 1.51 9.62 -17.32
CA ARG A 74 1.73 9.60 -15.86
C ARG A 74 0.97 8.51 -15.12
N ALA A 75 -0.11 7.98 -15.71
CA ALA A 75 -0.91 6.95 -15.08
C ALA A 75 -1.78 6.20 -16.08
N THR A 76 -2.13 4.97 -15.73
CA THR A 76 -3.22 4.23 -16.35
C THR A 76 -4.45 4.28 -15.45
N GLN A 77 -5.58 4.66 -16.00
CA GLN A 77 -6.86 4.69 -15.31
C GLN A 77 -7.78 3.59 -15.83
N ILE A 78 -8.33 2.85 -14.89
CA ILE A 78 -9.34 1.81 -15.10
C ILE A 78 -10.64 2.36 -14.55
N SER A 79 -11.72 2.33 -15.31
CA SER A 79 -13.02 2.80 -14.81
C SER A 79 -14.13 1.83 -15.20
N PHE A 80 -15.16 1.73 -14.38
CA PHE A 80 -16.39 1.04 -14.74
C PHE A 80 -17.59 1.65 -14.02
N THR A 81 -18.73 1.61 -14.69
CA THR A 81 -20.00 2.17 -14.19
C THR A 81 -21.04 1.07 -14.13
N LYS A 82 -21.81 1.04 -13.05
CA LYS A 82 -22.95 0.14 -12.86
C LYS A 82 -24.11 0.85 -12.17
N SER A 83 -25.30 0.28 -12.31
CA SER A 83 -26.47 0.70 -11.54
C SER A 83 -26.19 0.68 -10.03
N ASN A 84 -26.74 1.65 -9.31
CA ASN A 84 -26.71 1.69 -7.84
C ASN A 84 -27.35 0.45 -7.19
N GLU A 85 -28.22 -0.26 -7.92
CA GLU A 85 -28.90 -1.48 -7.47
C GLU A 85 -28.08 -2.75 -7.73
N ASP A 86 -27.00 -2.68 -8.52
CA ASP A 86 -26.14 -3.82 -8.81
C ASP A 86 -25.53 -4.37 -7.52
N TYR A 87 -25.63 -5.70 -7.34
CA TYR A 87 -25.17 -6.35 -6.13
C TYR A 87 -23.67 -6.19 -5.91
N THR A 88 -22.85 -6.36 -6.95
CA THR A 88 -21.39 -6.20 -6.87
C THR A 88 -21.03 -4.78 -6.45
N MET A 89 -21.69 -3.77 -7.02
CA MET A 89 -21.45 -2.36 -6.67
C MET A 89 -21.77 -2.07 -5.19
N ARG A 90 -22.90 -2.56 -4.69
CA ARG A 90 -23.28 -2.40 -3.27
C ARG A 90 -22.28 -3.08 -2.34
N GLU A 91 -21.82 -4.28 -2.69
CA GLU A 91 -20.81 -4.99 -1.90
C GLU A 91 -19.46 -4.27 -1.92
N ILE A 92 -19.01 -3.72 -3.06
CA ILE A 92 -17.78 -2.92 -3.10
C ILE A 92 -17.87 -1.73 -2.13
N VAL A 93 -18.94 -0.93 -2.23
CA VAL A 93 -19.14 0.25 -1.38
C VAL A 93 -19.22 -0.13 0.11
N ARG A 94 -19.82 -1.28 0.43
CA ARG A 94 -19.88 -1.81 1.80
C ARG A 94 -18.51 -2.23 2.33
N PHE A 95 -17.72 -2.94 1.53
CA PHE A 95 -16.42 -3.48 1.94
C PHE A 95 -15.34 -2.41 2.12
N ILE A 96 -15.45 -1.27 1.44
CA ILE A 96 -14.55 -0.12 1.61
C ILE A 96 -15.00 0.87 2.70
N GLY A 97 -16.05 0.51 3.47
CA GLY A 97 -16.55 1.33 4.56
C GLY A 97 -17.28 2.61 4.11
N GLY A 98 -17.79 2.64 2.87
CA GLY A 98 -18.52 3.79 2.33
C GLY A 98 -17.65 4.99 1.94
N GLY A 99 -16.33 4.87 1.93
CA GLY A 99 -15.42 5.92 1.46
C GLY A 99 -15.56 6.18 -0.05
N VAL A 100 -15.37 7.44 -0.45
CA VAL A 100 -15.47 7.86 -1.87
C VAL A 100 -14.12 8.05 -2.55
N HIS A 101 -13.04 8.04 -1.78
CA HIS A 101 -11.67 8.20 -2.26
C HIS A 101 -10.74 7.39 -1.36
N HIS A 102 -9.67 6.79 -1.91
CA HIS A 102 -8.74 5.91 -1.18
C HIS A 102 -8.23 6.51 0.14
N SER A 103 -8.10 7.85 0.23
CA SER A 103 -7.71 8.54 1.48
C SER A 103 -8.74 8.45 2.62
N THR A 104 -9.99 8.06 2.32
CA THR A 104 -11.12 7.99 3.25
C THR A 104 -11.72 6.59 3.40
N MET A 105 -11.38 5.67 2.51
CA MET A 105 -11.85 4.27 2.55
C MET A 105 -11.24 3.52 3.73
N LYS A 106 -11.93 2.49 4.22
CA LYS A 106 -11.47 1.63 5.33
C LYS A 106 -11.81 0.18 5.01
N MET A 107 -10.97 -0.76 5.44
CA MET A 107 -11.35 -2.17 5.30
C MET A 107 -12.50 -2.50 6.25
N ASN A 108 -13.59 -3.05 5.72
CA ASN A 108 -14.63 -3.63 6.55
C ASN A 108 -14.07 -4.85 7.32
N ASP A 109 -14.49 -5.02 8.59
CA ASP A 109 -14.04 -6.11 9.47
C ASP A 109 -14.21 -7.52 8.86
N GLU A 110 -15.21 -7.71 8.00
CA GLU A 110 -15.41 -8.98 7.28
C GLU A 110 -14.25 -9.36 6.37
N LEU A 111 -13.49 -8.38 5.85
CA LEU A 111 -12.32 -8.62 5.01
C LEU A 111 -11.22 -9.36 5.77
N PHE A 112 -11.14 -9.21 7.10
CA PHE A 112 -10.16 -9.95 7.90
C PHE A 112 -10.56 -11.41 8.16
N ARG A 113 -11.81 -11.79 7.83
CA ARG A 113 -12.37 -13.13 8.03
C ARG A 113 -12.44 -13.97 6.74
N ILE A 114 -12.05 -13.39 5.60
CA ILE A 114 -11.96 -14.12 4.32
C ILE A 114 -10.81 -15.13 4.36
N SER A 115 -10.80 -16.06 3.40
CA SER A 115 -9.76 -17.09 3.31
C SER A 115 -8.37 -16.50 3.10
N PRO A 116 -7.29 -17.21 3.52
CA PRO A 116 -5.92 -16.75 3.28
C PRO A 116 -5.62 -16.42 1.82
N ASP A 117 -6.17 -17.18 0.86
CA ASP A 117 -5.95 -16.92 -0.55
C ASP A 117 -6.67 -15.65 -1.01
N GLU A 118 -7.91 -15.41 -0.58
CA GLU A 118 -8.60 -14.13 -0.85
C GLU A 118 -7.85 -12.94 -0.22
N LYS A 119 -7.24 -13.10 0.95
CA LYS A 119 -6.41 -12.03 1.56
C LYS A 119 -5.17 -11.73 0.73
N LYS A 120 -4.51 -12.76 0.18
CA LYS A 120 -3.36 -12.58 -0.73
C LYS A 120 -3.79 -11.84 -1.99
N GLU A 121 -4.92 -12.21 -2.59
CA GLU A 121 -5.46 -11.51 -3.76
C GLU A 121 -5.79 -10.05 -3.46
N LEU A 122 -6.41 -9.77 -2.30
CA LEU A 122 -6.68 -8.40 -1.86
C LEU A 122 -5.39 -7.59 -1.74
N LEU A 123 -4.39 -8.11 -1.03
CA LEU A 123 -3.10 -7.42 -0.88
C LEU A 123 -2.35 -7.28 -2.21
N ARG A 124 -2.49 -8.25 -3.13
CA ARG A 124 -1.94 -8.14 -4.48
C ARG A 124 -2.61 -6.99 -5.25
N GLY A 125 -3.93 -6.87 -5.16
CA GLY A 125 -4.67 -5.74 -5.74
C GLY A 125 -4.18 -4.39 -5.22
N VAL A 126 -3.97 -4.27 -3.90
CA VAL A 126 -3.37 -3.08 -3.28
C VAL A 126 -1.97 -2.83 -3.84
N ALA A 127 -1.13 -3.86 -3.91
CA ALA A 127 0.26 -3.76 -4.33
C ALA A 127 0.44 -3.46 -5.83
N ASP A 128 -0.47 -3.91 -6.69
CA ASP A 128 -0.41 -3.58 -8.10
C ASP A 128 -0.65 -2.08 -8.35
N VAL A 129 -1.51 -1.43 -7.55
CA VAL A 129 -1.80 0.01 -7.67
C VAL A 129 -0.88 0.92 -6.85
N THR A 130 -0.38 0.47 -5.69
CA THR A 130 0.40 1.30 -4.75
C THR A 130 1.71 0.68 -4.26
N GLY A 131 1.99 -0.56 -4.65
CA GLY A 131 3.20 -1.29 -4.31
C GLY A 131 4.33 -1.01 -5.30
N TYR A 132 5.53 -0.81 -4.77
CA TYR A 132 6.72 -0.53 -5.54
C TYR A 132 7.87 -1.42 -5.11
N ILE A 133 8.67 -1.80 -6.10
CA ILE A 133 9.89 -2.57 -5.93
C ILE A 133 10.95 -2.01 -6.87
N ARG A 134 12.16 -1.81 -6.35
CA ARG A 134 13.31 -1.26 -7.09
C ARG A 134 14.61 -1.57 -6.35
N ARG A 135 15.71 -1.71 -7.07
CA ARG A 135 17.06 -1.98 -6.53
C ARG A 135 17.48 -1.01 -5.44
N SER A 136 17.12 0.27 -5.57
CA SER A 136 17.49 1.29 -4.58
C SER A 136 16.71 1.22 -3.26
N ASN A 137 15.62 0.44 -3.19
CA ASN A 137 14.84 0.30 -1.96
C ASN A 137 15.43 -0.76 -1.02
N MET A 138 16.61 -0.47 -0.48
CA MET A 138 17.31 -1.37 0.44
C MET A 138 17.08 -0.99 1.91
N ALA A 139 16.94 -2.00 2.78
CA ALA A 139 16.91 -1.81 4.21
C ALA A 139 18.29 -1.38 4.72
N TYR A 140 18.31 -0.44 5.66
CA TYR A 140 19.53 0.05 6.32
C TYR A 140 20.61 0.63 5.39
N GLY A 141 20.31 0.85 4.10
CA GLY A 141 21.32 1.22 3.10
C GLY A 141 22.35 0.12 2.84
N GLN A 142 22.04 -1.12 3.18
CA GLN A 142 22.90 -2.27 2.98
C GLN A 142 22.57 -2.96 1.66
N GLU A 143 23.62 -3.33 0.92
CA GLU A 143 23.51 -4.05 -0.34
C GLU A 143 22.71 -5.35 -0.18
N GLY A 144 21.92 -5.70 -1.20
CA GLY A 144 21.08 -6.89 -1.21
C GLY A 144 19.82 -6.85 -0.32
N MET A 145 19.68 -5.90 0.61
CA MET A 145 18.57 -5.89 1.58
C MET A 145 17.25 -5.33 0.98
N HIS A 146 16.82 -5.87 -0.15
CA HIS A 146 15.71 -5.36 -0.95
C HIS A 146 14.35 -5.46 -0.26
N ARG A 147 13.49 -4.49 -0.54
CA ARG A 147 12.13 -4.41 0.03
C ARG A 147 11.09 -4.05 -1.02
N VAL A 148 9.88 -4.54 -0.80
CA VAL A 148 8.66 -3.94 -1.34
C VAL A 148 8.22 -2.82 -0.40
N TYR A 149 7.68 -1.74 -0.94
CA TYR A 149 6.93 -0.78 -0.14
C TYR A 149 5.57 -0.50 -0.75
N ILE A 150 4.53 -0.54 0.10
CA ILE A 150 3.17 -0.13 -0.24
C ILE A 150 3.01 1.32 0.22
N GLU A 151 2.68 2.19 -0.73
CA GLU A 151 2.52 3.62 -0.51
C GLU A 151 1.05 3.98 -0.22
N ILE A 152 0.79 4.65 0.90
CA ILE A 152 -0.58 4.98 1.34
C ILE A 152 -0.67 6.49 1.63
N PRO A 153 -1.30 7.30 0.76
CA PRO A 153 -1.45 8.73 0.98
C PRO A 153 -2.52 9.06 2.03
N GLY A 154 -2.10 9.62 3.18
CA GLY A 154 -2.99 10.25 4.18
C GLY A 154 -3.94 9.32 4.95
N ASN A 155 -4.07 8.04 4.58
CA ASN A 155 -4.99 7.11 5.22
C ASN A 155 -4.30 6.29 6.32
N TRP A 156 -4.31 6.83 7.54
CA TRP A 156 -3.69 6.21 8.72
C TRP A 156 -4.31 4.87 9.12
N GLN A 157 -5.63 4.73 8.96
CA GLN A 157 -6.32 3.48 9.30
C GLN A 157 -5.93 2.38 8.30
N PHE A 158 -5.93 2.68 7.01
CA PHE A 158 -5.60 1.71 5.97
C PHE A 158 -4.16 1.18 6.09
N VAL A 159 -3.21 1.99 6.57
CA VAL A 159 -1.85 1.53 6.91
C VAL A 159 -1.89 0.38 7.92
N ILE A 160 -2.73 0.49 8.94
CA ILE A 160 -2.86 -0.52 10.00
C ILE A 160 -3.66 -1.72 9.50
N ASP A 161 -4.70 -1.50 8.71
CA ASP A 161 -5.49 -2.56 8.09
C ASP A 161 -4.58 -3.47 7.22
N VAL A 162 -3.74 -2.88 6.37
CA VAL A 162 -2.75 -3.61 5.55
C VAL A 162 -1.75 -4.35 6.45
N ALA A 163 -1.21 -3.71 7.48
CA ALA A 163 -0.24 -4.33 8.38
C ALA A 163 -0.83 -5.53 9.15
N ASN A 164 -2.08 -5.42 9.63
CA ASN A 164 -2.77 -6.51 10.31
C ASN A 164 -3.21 -7.61 9.33
N MET A 165 -3.55 -7.28 8.08
CA MET A 165 -3.82 -8.27 7.04
C MET A 165 -2.56 -9.11 6.75
N LEU A 166 -1.40 -8.45 6.58
CA LEU A 166 -0.09 -9.10 6.42
C LEU A 166 0.24 -9.99 7.63
N LYS A 167 0.05 -9.50 8.86
CA LYS A 167 0.19 -10.30 10.09
C LYS A 167 -0.67 -11.56 10.06
N SER A 168 -1.92 -11.46 9.59
CA SER A 168 -2.82 -12.63 9.53
C SER A 168 -2.42 -13.69 8.50
N LEU A 169 -1.47 -13.35 7.61
CA LEU A 169 -0.84 -14.23 6.64
C LEU A 169 0.56 -14.65 7.05
N ASP A 170 0.97 -14.33 8.28
CA ASP A 170 2.33 -14.56 8.79
C ASP A 170 3.40 -13.83 7.97
N ILE A 171 3.10 -12.62 7.49
CA ILE A 171 4.05 -11.80 6.73
C ILE A 171 4.46 -10.59 7.58
N PRO A 172 5.72 -10.53 8.05
CA PRO A 172 6.17 -9.47 8.93
C PRO A 172 6.43 -8.16 8.19
N VAL A 173 5.90 -7.06 8.74
CA VAL A 173 6.26 -5.71 8.30
C VAL A 173 7.66 -5.38 8.84
N GLN A 174 8.58 -5.04 7.93
CA GLN A 174 9.94 -4.66 8.28
C GLN A 174 9.99 -3.28 8.94
N THR A 175 9.32 -2.28 8.37
CA THR A 175 9.22 -0.92 8.91
C THR A 175 7.99 -0.22 8.32
N ILE A 176 7.33 0.62 9.12
CA ILE A 176 6.35 1.59 8.61
C ILE A 176 6.96 2.98 8.67
N ASP A 177 7.07 3.63 7.52
CA ASP A 177 7.53 5.00 7.39
C ASP A 177 6.30 5.91 7.37
N PHE A 178 5.82 6.33 8.55
CA PHE A 178 4.61 7.15 8.61
C PHE A 178 4.89 8.58 8.11
N GLY A 179 3.90 9.19 7.45
CA GLY A 179 3.79 10.63 7.21
C GLY A 179 3.60 11.43 8.50
N HIS A 180 4.53 11.29 9.45
CA HIS A 180 4.56 11.98 10.74
C HIS A 180 5.83 12.82 10.87
N PRO A 181 5.80 14.00 11.51
CA PRO A 181 6.98 14.84 11.70
C PRO A 181 8.18 14.11 12.32
N ASN A 182 7.96 13.26 13.33
CA ASN A 182 9.05 12.52 13.98
C ASN A 182 9.77 11.49 13.10
N PHE A 183 9.27 11.20 11.89
CA PHE A 183 9.94 10.27 10.96
C PHE A 183 10.38 10.97 9.69
N ARG A 184 9.55 11.87 9.13
CA ARG A 184 9.84 12.56 7.87
C ARG A 184 10.80 13.75 8.03
N ASP A 185 10.83 14.39 9.21
CA ASP A 185 11.80 15.44 9.55
C ASP A 185 12.27 15.32 11.00
N SER A 186 12.78 14.14 11.35
CA SER A 186 13.16 13.78 12.73
C SER A 186 14.16 14.71 13.42
N ASN A 187 14.89 15.55 12.67
CA ASN A 187 15.91 16.47 13.18
C ASN A 187 15.57 17.95 12.94
N LEU A 188 14.31 18.30 12.66
CA LEU A 188 13.84 19.68 12.41
C LEU A 188 14.54 20.40 11.24
N LYS A 189 15.23 19.67 10.36
CA LYS A 189 16.04 20.29 9.31
C LYS A 189 15.14 21.05 8.34
N LYS A 190 14.04 20.43 7.90
CA LYS A 190 13.12 21.04 6.94
C LYS A 190 12.20 22.05 7.59
N TYR A 191 11.80 21.82 8.83
CA TYR A 191 11.07 22.78 9.63
C TYR A 191 11.86 24.09 9.77
N ASN A 192 13.15 24.02 10.16
CA ASN A 192 14.01 25.20 10.33
C ASN A 192 14.36 25.89 9.00
N GLU A 193 14.25 25.19 7.86
CA GLU A 193 14.30 25.79 6.51
C GLU A 193 12.99 26.52 6.12
N GLY A 194 11.99 26.60 7.02
CA GLY A 194 10.67 27.19 6.76
C GLY A 194 9.67 26.26 6.06
N LYS A 195 10.02 24.98 5.87
CA LYS A 195 9.17 23.99 5.17
C LYS A 195 8.32 23.22 6.16
N HIS A 196 7.43 23.92 6.86
CA HIS A 196 6.65 23.35 7.97
C HIS A 196 5.80 22.13 7.58
N ASN A 197 5.37 22.03 6.33
CA ASN A 197 4.54 20.91 5.84
C ASN A 197 5.34 19.78 5.18
N TYR A 198 6.68 19.80 5.21
CA TYR A 198 7.52 18.78 4.57
C TYR A 198 7.23 17.35 5.04
N TRP A 199 6.75 17.21 6.28
CA TRP A 199 6.45 15.91 6.88
C TRP A 199 5.17 15.25 6.35
N GLN A 200 4.28 16.01 5.70
CA GLN A 200 3.00 15.55 5.17
C GLN A 200 3.21 14.74 3.88
N LYS A 201 3.92 13.63 4.01
CA LYS A 201 4.17 12.67 2.95
C LYS A 201 3.25 11.47 3.10
N GLU A 202 3.19 10.66 2.06
CA GLU A 202 2.65 9.32 2.08
C GLU A 202 3.17 8.49 3.26
N HIS A 203 2.42 7.48 3.69
CA HIS A 203 2.92 6.39 4.52
C HIS A 203 3.57 5.32 3.63
N GLN A 204 4.54 4.59 4.15
CA GLN A 204 5.13 3.45 3.45
C GLN A 204 5.19 2.22 4.36
N VAL A 205 4.44 1.18 4.03
CA VAL A 205 4.57 -0.14 4.69
C VAL A 205 5.63 -0.92 3.93
N LYS A 206 6.76 -1.21 4.58
CA LYS A 206 7.92 -1.85 3.95
C LYS A 206 8.02 -3.31 4.38
N ILE A 207 8.13 -4.21 3.42
CA ILE A 207 8.23 -5.67 3.58
C ILE A 207 9.50 -6.13 2.87
N PHE A 208 10.24 -7.08 3.43
CA PHE A 208 11.38 -7.67 2.71
C PHE A 208 10.91 -8.40 1.45
N ALA A 209 11.73 -8.40 0.40
CA ALA A 209 11.33 -8.95 -0.90
C ALA A 209 10.92 -10.43 -0.81
N ASN A 210 11.70 -11.26 -0.10
CA ASN A 210 11.39 -12.68 0.11
C ASN A 210 10.06 -12.90 0.86
N GLU A 211 9.79 -12.12 1.91
CA GLU A 211 8.54 -12.19 2.69
C GLU A 211 7.30 -11.81 1.87
N PHE A 212 7.47 -11.03 0.79
CA PHE A 212 6.36 -10.59 -0.05
C PHE A 212 6.04 -11.56 -1.21
N LEU A 213 6.89 -12.56 -1.47
CA LEU A 213 6.69 -13.57 -2.53
C LEU A 213 5.33 -14.29 -2.46
N PRO A 214 4.78 -14.66 -1.27
CA PRO A 214 3.49 -15.33 -1.20
C PRO A 214 2.31 -14.48 -1.69
N ILE A 215 2.45 -13.14 -1.70
CA ILE A 215 1.46 -12.21 -2.24
C ILE A 215 1.77 -11.95 -3.71
N GLY A 216 2.99 -11.49 -4.01
CA GLY A 216 3.42 -11.19 -5.37
C GLY A 216 2.70 -9.99 -6.01
N PHE A 217 2.83 -9.90 -7.34
CA PHE A 217 2.20 -8.90 -8.21
C PHE A 217 1.58 -9.60 -9.41
N ASN A 218 0.43 -9.11 -9.91
CA ASN A 218 -0.03 -9.51 -11.25
C ASN A 218 0.70 -8.71 -12.33
N ILE A 219 1.22 -7.52 -11.99
CA ILE A 219 2.05 -6.74 -12.90
C ILE A 219 3.39 -7.45 -13.12
N VAL A 220 3.55 -8.04 -14.32
CA VAL A 220 4.63 -8.98 -14.67
C VAL A 220 6.03 -8.48 -14.32
N HIS A 221 6.36 -7.22 -14.61
CA HIS A 221 7.69 -6.68 -14.35
C HIS A 221 7.96 -6.49 -12.84
N LYS A 222 6.95 -6.08 -12.06
CA LYS A 222 7.07 -6.01 -10.60
C LYS A 222 7.28 -7.41 -10.03
N GLN A 223 6.59 -8.41 -10.58
CA GLN A 223 6.76 -9.81 -10.17
C GLN A 223 8.17 -10.34 -10.48
N ARG A 224 8.71 -10.05 -11.67
CA ARG A 224 10.09 -10.43 -12.03
C ARG A 224 11.11 -9.74 -11.12
N ALA A 225 10.96 -8.44 -10.89
CA ALA A 225 11.82 -7.70 -9.97
C ALA A 225 11.73 -8.27 -8.54
N LEU A 226 10.55 -8.67 -8.10
CA LEU A 226 10.35 -9.32 -6.81
C LEU A 226 11.12 -10.64 -6.69
N GLN A 227 11.03 -11.49 -7.71
CA GLN A 227 11.75 -12.76 -7.73
C GLN A 227 13.27 -12.52 -7.69
N ASN A 228 13.78 -11.68 -8.59
CA ASN A 228 15.22 -11.39 -8.67
C ASN A 228 15.76 -10.80 -7.37
N TYR A 229 15.05 -9.83 -6.77
CA TYR A 229 15.52 -9.18 -5.54
C TYR A 229 15.27 -10.00 -4.28
N ALA A 230 14.31 -10.93 -4.30
CA ALA A 230 14.16 -11.90 -3.21
C ALA A 230 15.30 -12.92 -3.22
N GLU A 231 15.69 -13.41 -4.40
CA GLU A 231 16.87 -14.27 -4.56
C GLU A 231 18.15 -13.55 -4.14
N GLU A 232 18.40 -12.35 -4.70
CA GLU A 232 19.57 -11.54 -4.35
C GLU A 232 19.61 -11.24 -2.85
N LEU A 233 18.46 -10.99 -2.20
CA LEU A 233 18.39 -10.75 -0.76
C LEU A 233 18.91 -11.93 0.06
N LEU A 234 18.56 -13.16 -0.32
CA LEU A 234 18.92 -14.36 0.43
C LEU A 234 20.43 -14.68 0.32
N ASP A 235 21.15 -14.09 -0.64
CA ASP A 235 22.62 -14.14 -0.67
C ASP A 235 23.27 -13.34 0.48
N TYR A 236 22.56 -12.34 1.04
CA TYR A 236 23.09 -11.44 2.08
C TYR A 236 22.47 -11.68 3.46
N VAL A 237 21.25 -12.20 3.53
CA VAL A 237 20.53 -12.36 4.79
C VAL A 237 19.76 -13.67 4.87
N ASP A 238 19.92 -14.33 6.02
CA ASP A 238 19.16 -15.53 6.36
C ASP A 238 17.67 -15.21 6.55
N GLU A 239 16.80 -16.08 6.06
CA GLU A 239 15.34 -15.96 6.14
C GLU A 239 14.84 -15.76 7.58
N ASN A 240 15.47 -16.37 8.58
CA ASN A 240 15.09 -16.18 9.98
C ASN A 240 15.33 -14.75 10.49
N LYS A 241 16.12 -13.93 9.78
CA LYS A 241 16.33 -12.51 10.11
C LYS A 241 15.30 -11.61 9.44
N THR A 242 14.79 -11.99 8.27
CA THR A 242 13.70 -11.25 7.61
C THR A 242 12.36 -11.57 8.24
N HIS A 243 12.16 -12.83 8.63
CA HIS A 243 10.91 -13.33 9.17
C HIS A 243 10.76 -13.05 10.68
N LYS A 244 10.61 -11.77 11.02
CA LYS A 244 10.42 -11.33 12.40
C LYS A 244 9.54 -10.10 12.48
N PHE A 245 8.46 -10.19 13.24
CA PHE A 245 7.62 -9.06 13.61
C PHE A 245 8.39 -8.07 14.50
N TYR A 246 7.93 -6.82 14.55
CA TYR A 246 8.66 -5.78 15.28
C TYR A 246 8.72 -6.04 16.79
N TRP A 247 7.72 -6.72 17.36
CA TRP A 247 7.68 -7.09 18.78
C TRP A 247 8.61 -8.26 19.13
N GLU A 248 9.16 -8.95 18.13
CA GLU A 248 10.16 -10.01 18.30
C GLU A 248 11.60 -9.47 18.15
N LYS A 249 11.73 -8.19 17.76
CA LYS A 249 12.99 -7.50 17.55
C LYS A 249 13.27 -6.54 18.70
N GLN A 250 14.55 -6.35 19.00
CA GLN A 250 14.95 -5.26 19.88
C GLN A 250 14.69 -3.91 19.19
N VAL A 251 13.75 -3.14 19.72
CA VAL A 251 13.41 -1.81 19.20
C VAL A 251 14.51 -0.81 19.60
N ARG A 252 15.18 -0.24 18.61
CA ARG A 252 16.17 0.83 18.83
C ARG A 252 15.46 2.17 19.00
N ILE A 253 15.41 2.68 20.22
CA ILE A 253 14.88 4.01 20.54
C ILE A 253 16.00 5.03 20.35
N ARG A 254 15.75 6.04 19.51
CA ARG A 254 16.64 7.20 19.36
C ARG A 254 15.87 8.41 19.83
N LYS A 255 16.37 9.10 20.86
CA LYS A 255 15.77 10.36 21.34
C LYS A 255 15.77 11.39 20.22
N LYS A 256 14.61 11.93 19.89
CA LYS A 256 14.45 12.98 18.88
C LYS A 256 14.10 14.32 19.53
N PRO A 257 14.41 15.46 18.89
CA PRO A 257 13.85 16.74 19.28
C PRO A 257 12.32 16.73 19.11
N ILE A 258 11.64 17.46 20.00
CA ILE A 258 10.19 17.71 19.88
C ILE A 258 9.95 18.53 18.62
N HIS A 259 9.06 18.03 17.76
CA HIS A 259 8.73 18.68 16.51
C HIS A 259 7.47 19.54 16.65
N PRO A 260 7.48 20.86 16.33
CA PRO A 260 6.31 21.73 16.53
C PRO A 260 5.03 21.24 15.84
N MET A 261 5.18 20.61 14.67
CA MET A 261 4.05 20.02 13.92
C MET A 261 3.46 18.74 14.53
N GLU A 262 3.95 18.23 15.67
CA GLU A 262 3.28 17.15 16.43
C GLU A 262 1.85 17.54 16.83
N ASN A 263 1.56 18.83 17.01
CA ASN A 263 0.24 19.34 17.36
C ASN A 263 -0.65 19.68 16.14
N SER A 264 -0.23 19.35 14.92
CA SER A 264 -0.99 19.70 13.72
C SER A 264 -2.40 19.09 13.71
N GLU A 265 -3.40 19.90 13.34
CA GLU A 265 -4.80 19.48 13.22
C GLU A 265 -5.03 18.39 12.15
N ILE A 266 -4.12 18.26 11.19
CA ILE A 266 -4.17 17.23 10.14
C ILE A 266 -3.87 15.83 10.71
N LEU A 267 -3.19 15.74 11.86
CA LEU A 267 -2.96 14.47 12.53
C LEU A 267 -4.26 13.94 13.17
N PRO A 268 -4.52 12.62 13.12
CA PRO A 268 -5.61 12.01 13.87
C PRO A 268 -5.53 12.32 15.37
N ASP A 269 -6.67 12.56 16.00
CA ASP A 269 -6.75 12.94 17.42
C ASP A 269 -6.02 11.97 18.36
N ILE A 270 -6.04 10.67 18.04
CA ILE A 270 -5.38 9.63 18.83
C ILE A 270 -3.84 9.75 18.86
N ILE A 271 -3.22 10.44 17.90
CA ILE A 271 -1.77 10.68 17.84
C ILE A 271 -1.37 12.16 17.87
N ARG A 272 -2.32 13.09 17.75
CA ARG A 272 -2.05 14.53 17.81
C ARG A 272 -1.44 14.91 19.16
N GLY A 273 -0.37 15.70 19.10
CA GLY A 273 0.40 16.16 20.26
C GLY A 273 1.27 15.09 20.93
N LYS A 274 1.37 13.88 20.35
CA LYS A 274 2.20 12.80 20.89
C LYS A 274 3.56 12.75 20.19
N HIS A 275 4.59 12.50 20.99
CA HIS A 275 5.96 12.35 20.52
C HIS A 275 6.32 10.87 20.31
N PHE A 276 7.01 10.57 19.20
CA PHE A 276 7.40 9.20 18.84
C PHE A 276 8.88 9.07 18.47
N ASP A 277 9.64 8.36 19.29
CA ASP A 277 11.04 8.01 19.03
C ASP A 277 11.17 6.83 18.06
N SER A 278 10.14 5.97 17.97
CA SER A 278 10.09 4.82 17.06
C SER A 278 8.75 4.72 16.33
N TRP A 279 8.78 4.24 15.08
CA TRP A 279 7.56 3.95 14.33
C TRP A 279 6.70 2.88 15.01
N THR A 280 7.33 1.97 15.74
CA THR A 280 6.65 0.87 16.45
C THR A 280 5.72 1.41 17.55
N GLN A 281 6.11 2.48 18.24
CA GLN A 281 5.27 3.14 19.25
C GLN A 281 3.99 3.71 18.62
N LEU A 282 4.12 4.36 17.46
CA LEU A 282 2.98 4.90 16.74
C LEU A 282 2.09 3.77 16.22
N ALA A 283 2.69 2.74 15.62
CA ALA A 283 1.97 1.59 15.07
C ALA A 283 1.18 0.83 16.15
N GLU A 284 1.75 0.64 17.35
CA GLU A 284 1.08 0.01 18.49
C GLU A 284 -0.15 0.82 18.96
N ILE A 285 -0.01 2.14 19.08
CA ILE A 285 -1.13 3.04 19.45
C ILE A 285 -2.26 2.92 18.43
N LEU A 286 -1.93 2.92 17.13
CA LEU A 286 -2.93 2.80 16.07
C LEU A 286 -3.49 1.38 15.90
N GLY A 287 -2.91 0.37 16.56
CA GLY A 287 -3.46 -0.97 16.65
C GLY A 287 -2.78 -2.05 15.80
N TYR A 288 -1.56 -1.82 15.31
CA TYR A 288 -0.79 -2.88 14.65
C TYR A 288 -0.25 -3.89 15.67
N GLY A 289 -0.57 -5.17 15.47
CA GLY A 289 -0.13 -6.27 16.32
C GLY A 289 -1.14 -6.67 17.40
N LYS A 290 -2.25 -5.93 17.53
CA LYS A 290 -3.40 -6.32 18.36
C LYS A 290 -4.19 -7.46 17.73
#